data_AF-A0A075GLS2-F1
#
_entry.id   AF-A0A075GLS2-F1
#
_cell.length_a   1.000
_cell.length_b   1.000
_cell.length_c   1.000
_cell.angle_alpha   90.00
_cell.angle_beta   90.00
_cell.angle_gamma   90.00
#
_symmetry.space_group_name_H-M   'P 1'
#
loop_
_entity.id
_entity.type
_entity.pdbx_description
1 polymer ?
#
loop_
_entity_poly.entity_id
_entity_poly.type
_entity_poly.pdbx_seq_one_letter_code
_entity_poly.pdbx_strand_id
1 'polypeptide(L)'
;MKVSKIFLYDEPAVQEIQISNLKNFLQETFHVDIEIKKCIFNNLDGKTIEKISGCRIFDPKMPFKEHLPNKQEIDFEKSVCEDTKLMEKTTMVENAERIEDVVMYDGFKVQNIIYDIITKNDSATNNLHIVFTNRLICTYDTTDSRYHGRAVICSNPSIISTTGMIEAPARPREYYFEAMKRKMQGLDIQDVKKNYNGEFLDYHDKRLSKIAEGYLLQAIFYYMTGDVFCDSLDCRLNNAHWQKDLLYSQLKIGKLCNKHQALLDKLHL
;
A
#
# COMPACT_ATOMS: atom_id res chain seq x y z
N MET A 1 -19.10 -5.96 -13.49
CA MET A 1 -19.94 -5.47 -12.37
C MET A 1 -20.04 -3.95 -12.52
N LYS A 2 -21.21 -3.32 -12.28
CA LYS A 2 -21.33 -1.85 -12.35
C LYS A 2 -21.00 -1.26 -10.97
N VAL A 3 -19.99 -0.40 -10.88
CA VAL A 3 -19.66 0.31 -9.63
C VAL A 3 -20.65 1.47 -9.49
N SER A 4 -21.35 1.54 -8.36
CA SER A 4 -22.28 2.65 -8.10
C SER A 4 -21.56 3.88 -7.57
N LYS A 5 -20.57 3.67 -6.70
CA LYS A 5 -19.80 4.73 -6.06
C LYS A 5 -18.44 4.20 -5.63
N ILE A 6 -17.42 5.06 -5.65
CA ILE A 6 -16.10 4.78 -5.08
C ILE A 6 -15.89 5.64 -3.84
N PHE A 7 -15.49 5.01 -2.75
CA PHE A 7 -15.07 5.68 -1.52
C PHE A 7 -13.55 5.62 -1.38
N LEU A 8 -12.90 6.77 -1.29
CA LEU A 8 -11.48 6.88 -0.99
C LEU A 8 -11.31 7.25 0.49
N TYR A 9 -10.70 6.39 1.29
CA TYR A 9 -10.37 6.69 2.69
C TYR A 9 -8.95 7.26 2.76
N ASP A 10 -8.83 8.47 3.30
CA ASP A 10 -7.59 9.24 3.33
C ASP A 10 -6.56 8.71 4.32
N GLU A 11 -5.27 8.96 4.04
CA GLU A 11 -4.16 8.75 4.97
C GLU A 11 -3.49 10.10 5.27
N PRO A 12 -3.90 10.79 6.37
CA PRO A 12 -3.52 12.17 6.62
C PRO A 12 -2.03 12.36 6.95
N ALA A 13 -1.30 11.31 7.33
CA ALA A 13 0.14 11.40 7.56
C ALA A 13 0.92 11.60 6.25
N VAL A 14 0.42 11.10 5.12
CA VAL A 14 1.14 11.10 3.83
C VAL A 14 0.49 12.09 2.87
N GLN A 15 0.77 13.37 3.07
CA GLN A 15 0.16 14.46 2.28
C GLN A 15 0.53 14.39 0.79
N GLU A 16 1.63 13.72 0.46
CA GLU A 16 2.14 13.54 -0.89
C GLU A 16 1.20 12.73 -1.78
N ILE A 17 0.26 11.94 -1.23
CA ILE A 17 -0.75 11.25 -2.04
C ILE A 17 -1.71 12.23 -2.73
N GLN A 18 -1.96 13.39 -2.10
CA GLN A 18 -2.86 14.43 -2.58
C GLN A 18 -4.23 13.88 -2.97
N ILE A 19 -4.98 13.35 -1.99
CA ILE A 19 -6.22 12.59 -2.23
C ILE A 19 -7.27 13.32 -3.09
N SER A 20 -7.33 14.65 -3.01
CA SER A 20 -8.20 15.47 -3.88
C SER A 20 -7.83 15.35 -5.37
N ASN A 21 -6.54 15.29 -5.69
CA ASN A 21 -6.07 15.09 -7.05
C ASN A 21 -6.38 13.67 -7.53
N LEU A 22 -6.25 12.68 -6.65
CA LEU A 22 -6.64 11.30 -6.95
C LEU A 22 -8.14 11.17 -7.23
N LYS A 23 -8.98 11.88 -6.47
CA LYS A 23 -10.41 11.97 -6.75
C LYS A 23 -10.67 12.56 -8.15
N ASN A 24 -10.05 13.68 -8.50
CA ASN A 24 -10.23 14.31 -9.81
C ASN A 24 -9.81 13.35 -10.94
N PHE A 25 -8.65 12.70 -10.78
CA PHE A 25 -8.17 11.69 -11.72
C PHE A 25 -9.19 10.57 -11.95
N LEU A 26 -9.81 10.04 -10.90
CA LEU A 26 -10.84 8.99 -11.03
C LEU A 26 -12.12 9.51 -11.68
N GLN A 27 -12.56 10.73 -11.35
CA GLN A 27 -13.75 11.33 -11.96
C GLN A 27 -13.58 11.56 -13.47
N GLU A 28 -12.39 11.98 -13.89
CA GLU A 28 -12.02 12.14 -15.30
C GLU A 28 -11.92 10.79 -16.02
N THR A 29 -11.45 9.74 -15.33
CA THR A 29 -11.19 8.42 -15.93
C THR A 29 -12.44 7.55 -16.04
N PHE A 30 -13.32 7.57 -15.03
CA PHE A 30 -14.38 6.57 -14.86
C PHE A 30 -15.80 7.15 -14.80
N HIS A 31 -15.96 8.48 -14.70
CA HIS A 31 -17.26 9.15 -14.65
C HIS A 31 -18.24 8.60 -13.58
N VAL A 32 -17.72 8.01 -12.50
CA VAL A 32 -18.48 7.49 -11.35
C VAL A 32 -18.41 8.46 -10.17
N ASP A 33 -19.41 8.43 -9.28
CA ASP A 33 -19.36 9.25 -8.06
C ASP A 33 -18.20 8.82 -7.17
N ILE A 34 -17.41 9.80 -6.73
CA ILE A 34 -16.23 9.60 -5.87
C ILE A 34 -16.40 10.43 -4.59
N GLU A 35 -16.40 9.75 -3.45
CA GLU A 35 -16.45 10.40 -2.15
C GLU A 35 -15.17 10.15 -1.35
N ILE A 36 -14.59 11.21 -0.81
CA ILE A 36 -13.46 11.12 0.11
C ILE A 36 -14.01 10.98 1.52
N LYS A 37 -13.59 9.93 2.21
CA LYS A 37 -13.85 9.66 3.62
C LYS A 37 -12.58 9.94 4.43
N LYS A 38 -12.76 10.27 5.71
CA LYS A 38 -11.63 10.34 6.67
C LYS A 38 -10.96 8.97 6.78
N CYS A 39 -9.74 8.94 7.31
CA CYS A 39 -9.02 7.72 7.63
C CYS A 39 -9.91 6.73 8.39
N ILE A 40 -9.96 5.48 7.91
CA ILE A 40 -10.80 4.41 8.48
C ILE A 40 -10.36 4.04 9.90
N PHE A 41 -9.11 4.33 10.25
CA PHE A 41 -8.52 4.00 11.57
C PHE A 41 -8.80 5.06 12.65
N ASN A 42 -9.46 6.17 12.31
CA ASN A 42 -9.79 7.20 13.27
C ASN A 42 -10.97 6.78 14.16
N ASN A 43 -10.89 7.11 15.46
CA ASN A 43 -11.99 6.91 16.43
C ASN A 43 -12.48 5.46 16.56
N LEU A 44 -11.60 4.48 16.41
CA LEU A 44 -11.93 3.08 16.60
C LEU A 44 -12.17 2.75 18.07
N ASP A 45 -13.08 1.79 18.33
CA ASP A 45 -13.28 1.25 19.67
C ASP A 45 -12.10 0.35 20.09
N GLY A 46 -11.91 0.18 21.40
CA GLY A 46 -10.78 -0.58 21.95
C GLY A 46 -10.71 -2.04 21.48
N LYS A 47 -11.84 -2.70 21.21
CA LYS A 47 -11.85 -4.09 20.72
C LYS A 47 -11.38 -4.15 19.27
N THR A 48 -11.76 -3.16 18.46
CA THR A 48 -11.30 -3.06 17.08
C THR A 48 -9.79 -2.77 17.02
N ILE A 49 -9.29 -1.89 17.89
CA ILE A 49 -7.85 -1.62 18.02
C ILE A 49 -7.07 -2.88 18.43
N GLU A 50 -7.57 -3.63 19.40
CA GLU A 50 -6.98 -4.90 19.83
C GLU A 50 -6.91 -5.90 18.67
N LYS A 51 -7.97 -6.03 17.86
CA LYS A 51 -7.96 -6.88 16.66
C LYS A 51 -6.90 -6.45 15.64
N ILE A 52 -6.74 -5.14 15.38
CA ILE A 52 -5.73 -4.64 14.44
C ILE A 52 -4.33 -4.93 14.99
N SER A 53 -4.11 -4.73 16.28
CA SER A 53 -2.85 -5.06 16.97
C SER A 53 -2.53 -6.56 16.85
N GLY A 54 -3.53 -7.42 16.94
CA GLY A 54 -3.43 -8.87 16.71
C GLY A 54 -3.13 -9.28 15.26
N CYS A 55 -3.15 -8.35 14.29
CA CYS A 55 -2.78 -8.63 12.89
C CYS A 55 -1.28 -8.50 12.62
N ARG A 56 -0.47 -8.13 13.62
CA ARG A 56 0.97 -7.95 13.46
C ARG A 56 1.69 -9.24 13.10
N ILE A 57 2.71 -9.10 12.25
CA ILE A 57 3.60 -10.19 11.85
C ILE A 57 4.91 -10.04 12.63
N PHE A 58 5.34 -11.11 13.30
CA PHE A 58 6.63 -11.14 14.01
C PHE A 58 7.64 -12.06 13.37
N ASP A 59 7.21 -13.14 12.71
CA ASP A 59 8.10 -14.03 11.97
C ASP A 59 7.64 -14.06 10.51
N PRO A 60 8.36 -13.38 9.59
CA PRO A 60 7.95 -13.33 8.20
C PRO A 60 8.12 -14.67 7.48
N LYS A 61 8.77 -15.69 8.06
CA LYS A 61 8.94 -17.01 7.43
C LYS A 61 7.81 -17.98 7.78
N MET A 62 6.99 -17.65 8.76
CA MET A 62 5.87 -18.47 9.19
C MET A 62 4.54 -17.93 8.65
N PRO A 63 3.57 -18.79 8.29
CA PRO A 63 2.22 -18.35 7.98
C PRO A 63 1.60 -17.59 9.17
N PHE A 64 0.56 -16.80 8.90
CA PHE A 64 -0.12 -16.02 9.93
C PHE A 64 -0.45 -16.88 11.16
N LYS A 65 0.02 -16.43 12.32
CA LYS A 65 -0.28 -17.04 13.60
C LYS A 65 -0.95 -15.99 14.46
N GLU A 66 -2.20 -16.25 14.80
CA GLU A 66 -2.94 -15.41 15.73
C GLU A 66 -2.22 -15.38 17.07
N HIS A 67 -2.02 -14.17 17.60
CA HIS A 67 -1.50 -13.95 18.93
C HIS A 67 -2.44 -12.99 19.67
N LEU A 68 -2.40 -13.07 21.00
CA LEU A 68 -3.06 -12.09 21.84
C LEU A 68 -2.08 -10.92 22.03
N PRO A 69 -2.37 -9.72 21.53
CA PRO A 69 -1.47 -8.59 21.65
C PRO A 69 -1.34 -8.21 23.13
N ASN A 70 -0.12 -7.93 23.57
CA ASN A 70 0.12 -7.45 24.91
C ASN A 70 -0.23 -5.95 25.04
N LYS A 71 -0.23 -5.43 26.29
CA LYS A 71 -0.61 -4.04 26.55
C LYS A 71 0.22 -3.01 25.75
N GLN A 72 1.52 -3.22 25.58
CA GLN A 72 2.37 -2.31 24.82
C GLN A 72 2.00 -2.28 23.33
N GLU A 73 1.65 -3.44 22.76
CA GLU A 73 1.19 -3.53 21.37
C GLU A 73 -0.15 -2.84 21.16
N ILE A 74 -1.08 -2.98 22.11
CA ILE A 74 -2.39 -2.32 22.08
C ILE A 74 -2.23 -0.80 22.26
N ASP A 75 -1.41 -0.36 23.22
CA ASP A 75 -1.14 1.05 23.49
C ASP A 75 -0.44 1.72 22.29
N PHE A 76 0.47 1.01 21.63
CA PHE A 76 1.09 1.44 20.36
C PHE A 76 0.04 1.57 19.26
N GLU A 77 -0.77 0.54 19.00
CA GLU A 77 -1.77 0.57 17.94
C GLU A 77 -2.81 1.66 18.18
N LYS A 78 -3.21 1.86 19.44
CA LYS A 78 -4.10 2.96 19.84
C LYS A 78 -3.50 4.31 19.48
N SER A 79 -2.24 4.52 19.83
CA SER A 79 -1.54 5.78 19.54
C SER A 79 -1.44 6.02 18.03
N VAL A 80 -1.14 4.98 17.23
CA VAL A 80 -1.09 5.06 15.76
C VAL A 80 -2.47 5.33 15.15
N CYS A 81 -3.55 4.77 15.71
CA CYS A 81 -4.92 5.07 15.27
C CYS A 81 -5.35 6.52 15.59
N GLU A 82 -4.80 7.11 16.66
CA GLU A 82 -5.01 8.52 17.02
C GLU A 82 -4.17 9.47 16.14
N ASP A 83 -2.92 9.12 15.85
CA ASP A 83 -2.01 9.85 14.97
C ASP A 83 -1.17 8.90 14.11
N THR A 84 -1.56 8.72 12.85
CA THR A 84 -0.90 7.79 11.92
C THR A 84 0.56 8.19 11.62
N LYS A 85 0.97 9.44 11.86
CA LYS A 85 2.37 9.88 11.71
C LYS A 85 3.33 9.12 12.62
N LEU A 86 2.83 8.52 13.71
CA LEU A 86 3.67 7.69 14.58
C LEU A 86 4.26 6.47 13.85
N MET A 87 3.68 6.04 12.73
CA MET A 87 4.30 5.01 11.88
C MET A 87 5.66 5.45 11.31
N GLU A 88 5.90 6.74 11.09
CA GLU A 88 7.20 7.25 10.61
C GLU A 88 8.33 7.08 11.64
N LYS A 89 7.97 6.88 12.92
CA LYS A 89 8.92 6.63 14.00
C LYS A 89 9.26 5.15 14.17
N THR A 90 8.61 4.27 13.40
CA THR A 90 8.90 2.83 13.43
C THR A 90 10.16 2.52 12.64
N THR A 91 10.75 1.35 12.90
CA THR A 91 11.95 0.90 12.19
C THR A 91 11.62 0.62 10.73
N MET A 92 12.23 1.38 9.82
CA MET A 92 12.13 1.13 8.37
C MET A 92 12.89 -0.13 7.97
N VAL A 93 12.49 -0.77 6.87
CA VAL A 93 13.04 -2.06 6.42
C VAL A 93 14.55 -1.96 6.18
N GLU A 94 15.02 -0.85 5.61
CA GLU A 94 16.43 -0.58 5.36
C GLU A 94 17.30 -0.35 6.61
N ASN A 95 16.66 0.06 7.71
CA ASN A 95 17.31 0.44 8.96
C ASN A 95 17.23 -0.68 10.00
N ALA A 96 16.39 -1.68 9.77
CA ALA A 96 16.23 -2.81 10.65
C ALA A 96 17.50 -3.68 10.68
N GLU A 97 17.98 -3.99 11.90
CA GLU A 97 19.01 -5.02 12.09
C GLU A 97 18.41 -6.41 11.91
N ARG A 98 17.16 -6.59 12.37
CA ARG A 98 16.39 -7.81 12.22
C ARG A 98 15.02 -7.45 11.67
N ILE A 99 14.51 -8.24 10.74
CA ILE A 99 13.24 -7.95 10.05
C ILE A 99 12.05 -7.92 11.04
N GLU A 100 12.18 -8.62 12.16
CA GLU A 100 11.21 -8.69 13.25
C GLU A 100 11.07 -7.36 14.01
N ASP A 101 12.03 -6.43 13.84
CA ASP A 101 11.98 -5.08 14.41
C ASP A 101 11.08 -4.14 13.59
N VAL A 102 10.69 -4.53 12.36
CA VAL A 102 9.80 -3.76 11.48
C VAL A 102 8.34 -4.04 11.86
N VAL A 103 7.54 -2.98 11.98
CA VAL A 103 6.10 -3.12 12.23
C VAL A 103 5.38 -3.48 10.93
N MET A 104 5.06 -4.76 10.78
CA MET A 104 4.35 -5.33 9.63
C MET A 104 2.98 -5.89 10.03
N TYR A 105 2.02 -5.84 9.11
CA TYR A 105 0.68 -6.37 9.32
C TYR A 105 0.29 -7.37 8.23
N ASP A 106 -0.41 -8.43 8.63
CA ASP A 106 -1.07 -9.31 7.68
C ASP A 106 -2.23 -8.59 7.01
N GLY A 107 -2.09 -8.40 5.69
CA GLY A 107 -3.00 -7.58 4.92
C GLY A 107 -4.40 -8.15 4.80
N PHE A 108 -4.56 -9.48 4.77
CA PHE A 108 -5.89 -10.09 4.72
C PHE A 108 -6.59 -10.00 6.08
N LYS A 109 -5.85 -10.12 7.18
CA LYS A 109 -6.42 -9.94 8.52
C LYS A 109 -6.83 -8.49 8.77
N VAL A 110 -6.00 -7.53 8.39
CA VAL A 110 -6.38 -6.10 8.43
C VAL A 110 -7.58 -5.83 7.52
N GLN A 111 -7.60 -6.37 6.31
CA GLN A 111 -8.72 -6.19 5.37
C GLN A 111 -10.05 -6.70 5.93
N ASN A 112 -10.06 -7.86 6.60
CA ASN A 112 -11.27 -8.39 7.22
C ASN A 112 -11.82 -7.44 8.30
N ILE A 113 -10.94 -6.81 9.09
CA ILE A 113 -11.37 -5.82 10.09
C ILE A 113 -11.94 -4.57 9.42
N ILE A 114 -11.27 -4.06 8.37
CA ILE A 114 -11.77 -2.93 7.58
C ILE A 114 -13.13 -3.26 6.97
N TYR A 115 -13.30 -4.47 6.42
CA TYR A 115 -14.57 -4.94 5.88
C TYR A 115 -15.68 -4.92 6.94
N ASP A 116 -15.41 -5.42 8.15
CA ASP A 116 -16.37 -5.38 9.26
C ASP A 116 -16.74 -3.95 9.68
N ILE A 117 -15.80 -2.99 9.60
CA ILE A 117 -16.05 -1.58 9.91
C ILE A 117 -16.95 -0.94 8.83
N ILE A 118 -16.65 -1.20 7.57
CA ILE A 118 -17.37 -0.63 6.42
C ILE A 118 -18.79 -1.18 6.35
N THR A 119 -18.96 -2.51 6.43
CA THR A 119 -20.27 -3.17 6.26
C THR A 119 -21.28 -2.86 7.36
N LYS A 120 -20.83 -2.39 8.53
CA LYS A 120 -21.72 -1.85 9.57
C LYS A 120 -22.40 -0.55 9.14
N ASN A 121 -21.77 0.23 8.26
CA ASN A 121 -22.23 1.56 7.85
C ASN A 121 -22.73 1.60 6.40
N ASP A 122 -22.23 0.71 5.54
CA ASP A 122 -22.60 0.60 4.13
C ASP A 122 -22.68 -0.88 3.72
N SER A 123 -23.90 -1.37 3.49
CA SER A 123 -24.16 -2.74 3.07
C SER A 123 -24.28 -2.91 1.55
N ALA A 124 -24.08 -1.83 0.78
CA ALA A 124 -24.21 -1.88 -0.67
C ALA A 124 -23.01 -2.59 -1.32
N THR A 125 -23.28 -3.72 -1.96
CA THR A 125 -22.24 -4.61 -2.52
C THR A 125 -21.59 -4.09 -3.81
N ASN A 126 -22.20 -3.07 -4.42
CA ASN A 126 -21.75 -2.41 -5.65
C ASN A 126 -20.96 -1.12 -5.39
N ASN A 127 -20.69 -0.79 -4.13
CA ASN A 127 -19.76 0.28 -3.77
C ASN A 127 -18.35 -0.28 -3.66
N LEU A 128 -17.38 0.44 -4.22
CA LEU A 128 -15.97 0.10 -4.13
C LEU A 128 -15.31 0.99 -3.07
N HIS A 129 -14.72 0.36 -2.07
CA HIS A 129 -14.01 1.04 -1.00
C HIS A 129 -12.51 0.87 -1.21
N ILE A 130 -11.76 1.96 -1.19
CA ILE A 130 -10.30 1.95 -1.35
C ILE A 130 -9.69 2.73 -0.19
N VAL A 131 -8.88 2.05 0.61
CA VAL A 131 -8.29 2.57 1.84
C VAL A 131 -6.80 2.83 1.64
N PHE A 132 -6.38 4.09 1.79
CA PHE A 132 -4.97 4.41 1.93
C PHE A 132 -4.53 4.19 3.38
N THR A 133 -3.31 3.69 3.56
CA THR A 133 -2.68 3.51 4.87
C THR A 133 -1.17 3.63 4.78
N ASN A 134 -0.52 4.17 5.81
CA ASN A 134 0.94 4.16 5.93
C ASN A 134 1.49 2.93 6.69
N ARG A 135 0.63 1.99 7.09
CA ARG A 135 1.06 0.69 7.63
C ARG A 135 1.70 -0.15 6.52
N LEU A 136 2.80 -0.83 6.83
CA LEU A 136 3.39 -1.81 5.91
C LEU A 136 2.51 -3.06 5.88
N ILE A 137 1.81 -3.24 4.76
CA ILE A 137 0.90 -4.36 4.53
C ILE A 137 1.65 -5.48 3.83
N CYS A 138 1.50 -6.70 4.34
CA CYS A 138 2.18 -7.87 3.81
C CYS A 138 1.20 -9.02 3.53
N THR A 139 1.56 -9.92 2.61
CA THR A 139 0.85 -11.19 2.39
C THR A 139 1.83 -12.35 2.41
N TYR A 140 1.43 -13.47 3.00
CA TYR A 140 2.23 -14.69 2.99
C TYR A 140 2.14 -15.39 1.64
N ASP A 141 3.28 -15.70 1.05
CA ASP A 141 3.38 -16.50 -0.17
C ASP A 141 3.84 -17.92 0.20
N THR A 142 3.00 -18.91 -0.08
CA THR A 142 3.30 -20.31 0.23
C THR A 142 4.33 -20.92 -0.72
N THR A 143 4.60 -20.30 -1.87
CA THR A 143 5.55 -20.79 -2.86
C THR A 143 6.99 -20.62 -2.41
N ASP A 144 7.31 -19.49 -1.77
CA ASP A 144 8.63 -19.22 -1.17
C ASP A 144 8.61 -19.14 0.37
N SER A 145 7.46 -19.50 0.97
CA SER A 145 7.25 -19.66 2.41
C SER A 145 7.65 -18.43 3.23
N ARG A 146 7.27 -17.24 2.75
CA ARG A 146 7.50 -15.99 3.48
C ARG A 146 6.49 -14.90 3.18
N TYR A 147 6.44 -13.92 4.06
CA TYR A 147 5.72 -12.67 3.86
C TYR A 147 6.47 -11.77 2.87
N HIS A 148 5.67 -11.11 2.03
CA HIS A 148 6.12 -10.07 1.12
C HIS A 148 5.33 -8.80 1.39
N GLY A 149 6.02 -7.67 1.39
CA GLY A 149 5.35 -6.37 1.34
C GLY A 149 4.45 -6.25 0.11
N ARG A 150 3.36 -5.52 0.25
CA ARG A 150 2.41 -5.22 -0.82
C ARG A 150 2.08 -3.74 -0.82
N ALA A 151 2.20 -3.12 -1.98
CA ALA A 151 1.70 -1.78 -2.21
C ALA A 151 0.17 -1.75 -2.31
N VAL A 152 -0.45 -2.83 -2.82
CA VAL A 152 -1.91 -2.92 -2.98
C VAL A 152 -2.44 -4.32 -2.68
N ILE A 153 -3.61 -4.37 -2.05
CA ILE A 153 -4.52 -5.53 -2.00
C ILE A 153 -5.79 -5.13 -2.74
N CYS A 154 -6.13 -5.84 -3.83
CA CYS A 154 -7.15 -5.38 -4.78
C CYS A 154 -8.59 -5.81 -4.45
N SER A 155 -8.81 -6.77 -3.53
CA SER A 155 -10.17 -7.14 -3.07
C SER A 155 -10.93 -5.95 -2.49
N ASN A 156 -12.26 -6.00 -2.39
CA ASN A 156 -13.09 -4.92 -1.83
C ASN A 156 -13.40 -5.20 -0.34
N PRO A 157 -13.00 -4.35 0.62
CA PRO A 157 -12.32 -3.05 0.46
C PRO A 157 -10.85 -3.19 0.06
N SER A 158 -10.40 -2.42 -0.92
CA SER A 158 -9.00 -2.41 -1.36
C SER A 158 -8.16 -1.66 -0.35
N ILE A 159 -6.91 -2.11 -0.18
CA ILE A 159 -5.93 -1.44 0.68
C ILE A 159 -4.76 -1.03 -0.20
N ILE A 160 -4.40 0.24 -0.17
CA ILE A 160 -3.21 0.79 -0.80
C ILE A 160 -2.28 1.27 0.32
N SER A 161 -1.15 0.58 0.48
CA SER A 161 -0.13 0.91 1.48
C SER A 161 0.91 1.85 0.88
N THR A 162 0.98 3.10 1.36
CA THR A 162 1.98 4.08 0.92
C THR A 162 3.40 3.64 1.28
N THR A 163 3.59 3.07 2.47
CA THR A 163 4.84 2.40 2.86
C THR A 163 5.14 1.21 1.96
N GLY A 164 4.12 0.44 1.57
CA GLY A 164 4.25 -0.65 0.61
C GLY A 164 4.69 -0.18 -0.78
N MET A 165 4.29 1.01 -1.24
CA MET A 165 4.80 1.57 -2.52
C MET A 165 6.31 1.80 -2.50
N ILE A 166 6.87 2.10 -1.33
CA ILE A 166 8.28 2.43 -1.13
C ILE A 166 9.09 1.15 -0.86
N GLU A 167 8.65 0.34 0.08
CA GLU A 167 9.46 -0.75 0.63
C GLU A 167 9.20 -2.12 -0.02
N ALA A 168 8.05 -2.33 -0.69
CA ALA A 168 7.74 -3.63 -1.27
C ALA A 168 8.49 -3.91 -2.59
N PRO A 169 8.56 -2.99 -3.57
CA PRO A 169 9.36 -3.20 -4.76
C PRO A 169 10.86 -3.11 -4.40
N ALA A 170 11.64 -4.06 -4.88
CA ALA A 170 13.07 -4.11 -4.62
C ALA A 170 13.80 -2.90 -5.24
N ARG A 171 14.73 -2.31 -4.49
CA ARG A 171 15.63 -1.25 -4.97
C ARG A 171 16.68 -1.85 -5.94
N PRO A 172 17.43 -1.02 -6.68
CA PRO A 172 18.53 -1.50 -7.52
C PRO A 172 19.51 -2.38 -6.73
N ARG A 173 20.05 -3.42 -7.36
CA ARG A 173 20.94 -4.38 -6.69
C ARG A 173 22.24 -3.71 -6.26
N GLU A 174 22.73 -2.81 -7.09
CA GLU A 174 23.93 -2.01 -6.93
C GLU A 174 23.87 -1.16 -5.65
N TYR A 175 22.70 -0.57 -5.38
CA TYR A 175 22.44 0.16 -4.13
C TYR A 175 22.66 -0.72 -2.91
N TYR A 176 22.12 -1.96 -2.90
CA TYR A 176 22.30 -2.87 -1.77
C TYR A 176 23.77 -3.27 -1.57
N PHE A 177 24.53 -3.51 -2.64
CA PHE A 177 25.95 -3.84 -2.54
C PHE A 177 26.76 -2.68 -1.94
N GLU A 178 26.52 -1.45 -2.37
CA GLU A 178 27.19 -0.27 -1.84
C GLU A 178 26.80 0.01 -0.38
N ALA A 179 25.52 -0.07 -0.06
CA ALA A 179 25.01 0.12 1.31
C ALA A 179 25.59 -0.94 2.26
N MET A 180 25.63 -2.21 1.85
CA MET A 180 26.23 -3.28 2.63
C MET A 180 27.73 -3.05 2.86
N LYS A 181 28.47 -2.65 1.82
CA LYS A 181 29.90 -2.32 1.94
C LYS A 181 30.16 -1.20 2.94
N ARG A 182 29.35 -0.12 2.93
CA ARG A 182 29.45 0.97 3.91
C ARG A 182 29.13 0.49 5.33
N LYS A 183 28.04 -0.26 5.51
CA LYS A 183 27.67 -0.82 6.82
C LYS A 183 28.76 -1.73 7.39
N MET A 184 29.39 -2.59 6.57
CA MET A 184 30.51 -3.44 7.00
C MET A 184 31.76 -2.64 7.44
N GLN A 185 31.90 -1.41 6.97
CA GLN A 185 32.96 -0.49 7.38
C GLN A 185 32.58 0.36 8.60
N GLY A 186 31.40 0.15 9.18
CA GLY A 186 30.86 0.98 10.27
C GLY A 186 30.48 2.40 9.82
N LEU A 187 30.31 2.62 8.51
CA LEU A 187 29.95 3.90 7.93
C LEU A 187 28.46 3.99 7.66
N ASP A 188 27.94 5.22 7.74
CA ASP A 188 26.58 5.55 7.33
C ASP A 188 26.39 5.39 5.80
N ILE A 189 25.14 5.15 5.39
CA ILE A 189 24.73 4.90 4.00
C ILE A 189 24.12 6.14 3.33
N GLN A 190 24.02 7.29 4.01
CA GLN A 190 23.39 8.49 3.45
C GLN A 190 24.05 8.97 2.15
N ASP A 191 25.38 8.90 2.06
CA ASP A 191 26.10 9.21 0.81
C ASP A 191 25.68 8.28 -0.34
N VAL A 192 25.51 6.98 -0.05
CA VAL A 192 25.06 5.99 -1.03
C VAL A 192 23.66 6.35 -1.48
N LYS A 193 22.72 6.59 -0.55
CA LYS A 193 21.36 7.02 -0.91
C LYS A 193 21.34 8.24 -1.84
N LYS A 194 22.20 9.23 -1.56
CA LYS A 194 22.30 10.45 -2.37
C LYS A 194 22.72 10.16 -3.82
N ASN A 195 23.59 9.18 -4.05
CA ASN A 195 24.03 8.78 -5.38
C ASN A 195 22.91 8.14 -6.22
N TYR A 196 21.91 7.55 -5.56
CA TYR A 196 20.76 6.90 -6.19
C TYR A 196 19.49 7.76 -6.13
N ASN A 197 19.63 9.06 -5.87
CA ASN A 197 18.48 9.95 -5.76
C ASN A 197 17.66 9.96 -7.06
N GLY A 198 16.36 9.68 -6.93
CA GLY A 198 15.43 9.56 -8.05
C GLY A 198 15.32 8.16 -8.65
N GLU A 199 16.19 7.21 -8.31
CA GLU A 199 16.14 5.83 -8.85
C GLU A 199 15.16 4.91 -8.12
N PHE A 200 14.76 5.28 -6.91
CA PHE A 200 13.70 4.65 -6.14
C PHE A 200 12.93 5.70 -5.34
N LEU A 201 11.76 5.33 -4.82
CA LEU A 201 10.98 6.19 -3.93
C LEU A 201 11.58 6.22 -2.52
N ASP A 202 11.49 7.38 -1.88
CA ASP A 202 11.73 7.52 -0.45
C ASP A 202 10.44 7.97 0.26
N TYR A 203 10.44 7.98 1.58
CA TYR A 203 9.36 8.58 2.36
C TYR A 203 9.23 10.07 2.01
N HIS A 204 7.99 10.55 1.96
CA HIS A 204 7.66 11.93 1.55
C HIS A 204 8.05 12.28 0.10
N ASP A 205 8.19 11.28 -0.77
CA ASP A 205 8.45 11.53 -2.19
C ASP A 205 7.20 12.10 -2.89
N LYS A 206 7.36 13.25 -3.53
CA LYS A 206 6.28 13.95 -4.26
C LYS A 206 5.70 13.12 -5.42
N ARG A 207 6.42 12.11 -5.90
CA ARG A 207 5.98 11.19 -6.95
C ARG A 207 4.90 10.21 -6.47
N LEU A 208 4.70 10.07 -5.15
CA LEU A 208 3.70 9.16 -4.55
C LEU A 208 2.29 9.41 -5.09
N SER A 209 1.86 10.66 -5.29
CA SER A 209 0.54 10.96 -5.88
C SER A 209 0.37 10.30 -7.26
N LYS A 210 1.37 10.44 -8.13
CA LYS A 210 1.28 9.90 -9.50
C LYS A 210 1.32 8.37 -9.53
N ILE A 211 2.01 7.77 -8.57
CA ILE A 211 2.10 6.32 -8.41
C ILE A 211 0.79 5.76 -7.81
N ALA A 212 0.18 6.48 -6.88
CA ALA A 212 -1.11 6.13 -6.30
C ALA A 212 -2.22 6.05 -7.35
N GLU A 213 -2.23 6.93 -8.36
CA GLU A 213 -3.14 6.80 -9.51
C GLU A 213 -3.05 5.42 -10.19
N GLY A 214 -1.85 4.84 -10.32
CA GLY A 214 -1.66 3.51 -10.90
C GLY A 214 -2.23 2.39 -10.04
N TYR A 215 -1.96 2.43 -8.73
CA TYR A 215 -2.51 1.46 -7.78
C TYR A 215 -4.04 1.57 -7.65
N LEU A 216 -4.60 2.78 -7.79
CA LEU A 216 -6.05 2.98 -7.91
C LEU A 216 -6.61 2.29 -9.16
N LEU A 217 -5.95 2.46 -10.31
CA LEU A 217 -6.36 1.74 -11.52
C LEU A 217 -6.29 0.22 -11.32
N GLN A 218 -5.24 -0.31 -10.70
CA GLN A 218 -5.13 -1.75 -10.40
C GLN A 218 -6.29 -2.25 -9.53
N ALA A 219 -6.60 -1.54 -8.44
CA ALA A 219 -7.73 -1.88 -7.57
C ALA A 219 -9.08 -1.87 -8.32
N ILE A 220 -9.33 -0.86 -9.15
CA ILE A 220 -10.58 -0.70 -9.90
C ILE A 220 -10.69 -1.76 -11.01
N PHE A 221 -9.63 -1.97 -11.80
CA PHE A 221 -9.62 -2.99 -12.85
C PHE A 221 -9.88 -4.39 -12.28
N TYR A 222 -9.23 -4.72 -11.16
CA TYR A 222 -9.47 -5.99 -10.48
C TYR A 222 -10.92 -6.11 -10.00
N TYR A 223 -11.47 -5.07 -9.34
CA TYR A 223 -12.86 -5.10 -8.90
C TYR A 223 -13.84 -5.30 -10.07
N MET A 224 -13.56 -4.68 -11.22
CA MET A 224 -14.46 -4.72 -12.37
C MET A 224 -14.36 -6.00 -13.20
N THR A 225 -13.16 -6.58 -13.29
CA THR A 225 -12.84 -7.62 -14.28
C THR A 225 -12.27 -8.91 -13.70
N GLY A 226 -11.77 -8.87 -12.46
CA GLY A 226 -11.02 -9.96 -11.84
C GLY A 226 -9.56 -10.06 -12.30
N ASP A 227 -9.16 -9.35 -13.37
CA ASP A 227 -7.76 -9.29 -13.82
C ASP A 227 -6.96 -8.37 -12.90
N VAL A 228 -5.92 -8.91 -12.27
CA VAL A 228 -5.18 -8.21 -11.19
C VAL A 228 -4.17 -7.21 -11.75
N PHE A 229 -3.27 -7.67 -12.62
CA PHE A 229 -2.11 -6.89 -13.07
C PHE A 229 -1.75 -7.17 -14.53
N CYS A 230 -0.89 -6.31 -15.08
CA CYS A 230 -0.31 -6.47 -16.40
C CYS A 230 1.18 -6.83 -16.31
N ASP A 231 1.64 -7.76 -17.14
CA ASP A 231 3.07 -8.09 -17.21
C ASP A 231 3.87 -7.11 -18.10
N SER A 232 3.17 -6.29 -18.88
CA SER A 232 3.82 -5.29 -19.74
C SER A 232 4.38 -4.14 -18.92
N LEU A 233 5.68 -3.91 -19.03
CA LEU A 233 6.36 -2.75 -18.43
C LEU A 233 5.81 -1.41 -18.95
N ASP A 234 5.32 -1.40 -20.19
CA ASP A 234 4.70 -0.23 -20.84
C ASP A 234 3.23 -0.04 -20.47
N CYS A 235 2.74 -0.69 -19.41
CA CYS A 235 1.38 -0.52 -18.93
C CYS A 235 1.39 0.04 -17.51
N ARG A 236 0.53 1.01 -17.24
CA ARG A 236 0.33 1.56 -15.90
C ARG A 236 -0.23 0.54 -14.90
N LEU A 237 -0.80 -0.57 -15.37
CA LEU A 237 -1.20 -1.70 -14.52
C LEU A 237 -0.05 -2.69 -14.28
N ASN A 238 1.21 -2.33 -14.59
CA ASN A 238 2.35 -3.25 -14.43
C ASN A 238 2.48 -3.76 -12.98
N ASN A 239 2.70 -5.08 -12.82
CA ASN A 239 3.04 -5.69 -11.53
C ASN A 239 4.53 -5.49 -11.19
N ALA A 240 4.92 -4.26 -10.88
CA ALA A 240 6.32 -3.94 -10.66
C ALA A 240 6.86 -4.58 -9.37
N HIS A 241 7.86 -5.46 -9.50
CA HIS A 241 8.59 -6.02 -8.36
C HIS A 241 9.88 -5.26 -8.05
N TRP A 242 10.29 -4.34 -8.94
CA TRP A 242 11.45 -3.48 -8.77
C TRP A 242 11.05 -2.01 -8.83
N GLN A 243 11.71 -1.17 -8.04
CA GLN A 243 11.52 0.29 -8.04
C GLN A 243 11.73 0.89 -9.43
N LYS A 244 12.74 0.44 -10.17
CA LYS A 244 12.97 0.89 -11.55
C LYS A 244 11.76 0.66 -12.48
N ASP A 245 11.08 -0.48 -12.32
CA ASP A 245 9.96 -0.89 -13.17
C ASP A 245 8.69 -0.14 -12.75
N LEU A 246 8.52 0.08 -11.45
CA LEU A 246 7.46 0.92 -10.90
C LEU A 246 7.58 2.35 -11.43
N LEU A 247 8.75 2.97 -11.28
CA LEU A 247 8.98 4.34 -11.75
C LEU A 247 8.83 4.46 -13.27
N TYR A 248 9.30 3.45 -14.02
CA TYR A 248 9.14 3.42 -15.47
C TYR A 248 7.66 3.38 -15.88
N SER A 249 6.91 2.39 -15.39
CA SER A 249 5.51 2.18 -15.77
C SER A 249 4.59 3.33 -15.31
N GLN A 250 4.83 3.88 -14.12
CA GLN A 250 3.98 4.91 -13.52
C GLN A 250 4.31 6.32 -13.97
N LEU A 251 5.60 6.65 -14.16
CA LEU A 251 6.04 8.03 -14.39
C LEU A 251 6.53 8.25 -15.82
N LYS A 252 7.33 7.34 -16.38
CA LYS A 252 7.87 7.49 -17.73
C LYS A 252 6.83 7.17 -18.79
N ILE A 253 6.09 6.08 -18.60
CA ILE A 253 5.00 5.68 -19.50
C ILE A 253 3.70 6.32 -19.07
N GLY A 254 3.27 6.09 -17.83
CA GLY A 254 2.10 6.74 -17.22
C GLY A 254 0.77 6.48 -17.96
N LYS A 255 0.68 5.43 -18.78
CA LYS A 255 -0.47 5.11 -19.63
C LYS A 255 -0.80 3.62 -19.61
N LEU A 256 -2.06 3.28 -19.90
CA LEU A 256 -2.48 1.90 -20.11
C LEU A 256 -1.94 1.38 -21.45
N CYS A 257 -1.61 0.09 -21.53
CA CYS A 257 -1.35 -0.54 -22.82
C CYS A 257 -2.65 -0.69 -23.63
N ASN A 258 -2.54 -0.92 -24.94
CA ASN A 258 -3.70 -1.01 -25.83
C ASN A 258 -4.79 -1.99 -25.34
N LYS A 259 -4.41 -3.13 -24.76
CA LYS A 259 -5.36 -4.10 -24.18
C LYS A 259 -6.20 -3.44 -23.07
N HIS A 260 -5.53 -2.80 -22.11
CA HIS A 260 -6.21 -2.22 -20.94
C HIS A 260 -6.90 -0.90 -21.26
N GLN A 261 -6.41 -0.13 -22.24
CA GLN A 261 -7.13 1.03 -22.75
C GLN A 261 -8.44 0.61 -23.43
N ALA A 262 -8.39 -0.39 -24.31
CA ALA A 262 -9.60 -0.91 -24.96
C ALA A 262 -10.59 -1.55 -23.97
N LEU A 263 -10.09 -2.05 -22.84
CA LEU A 263 -10.95 -2.49 -21.73
C LEU A 263 -11.58 -1.29 -21.04
N LEU A 264 -10.80 -0.27 -20.67
CA LEU A 264 -11.29 0.98 -20.07
C LEU A 264 -12.39 1.64 -20.91
N ASP A 265 -12.19 1.73 -22.22
CA ASP A 265 -13.15 2.35 -23.15
C ASP A 265 -14.50 1.60 -23.19
N LYS A 266 -14.52 0.33 -22.79
CA LYS A 266 -15.73 -0.52 -22.68
C LYS A 266 -16.32 -0.54 -21.26
N LEU A 267 -15.59 -0.07 -20.26
CA LEU A 267 -16.06 0.01 -18.89
C LEU A 267 -17.05 1.17 -18.79
N HIS A 268 -18.34 0.89 -18.98
CA HIS A 268 -19.40 1.81 -18.64
C HIS A 268 -19.65 1.74 -17.13
N LEU A 269 -19.02 2.63 -16.38
CA LEU A 269 -19.38 2.91 -14.99
C LEU A 269 -20.54 3.90 -14.91
#